data_AF-A0AAN7W6R0-F1
#
_entry.id   AF-A0AAN7W6R0-F1
#
_cell.length_a   1.000
_cell.length_b   1.000
_cell.length_c   1.000
_cell.angle_alpha   90.00
_cell.angle_beta   90.00
_cell.angle_gamma   90.00
#
_symmetry.space_group_name_H-M   'P 1'
#
loop_
_entity.id
_entity.type
_entity.pdbx_description
1 polymer ?
#
loop_
_entity_poly.entity_id
_entity_poly.type
_entity_poly.pdbx_seq_one_letter_code
_entity_poly.pdbx_strand_id
1 'polypeptide(L)'
;MLKMLSKNGNVLAKRYFNKFHKKPLEGVILNSSFNKDSTTVSFIAHENNRSSTDKPYTVCFNNIFLRDSSRSPGSVDVGSGQKLFTTGELATDSIHTTPELVEITSDGKFLTIKWKDGDVYDYPLEFLYKYKGSTFVTRSLRNRHTSHRPTLWDTMIFNDHLKTFAMDYDEFLHDDKRFYDALINLQKIGMVMIKNLPKIDKSVDPLRLLCNRIGPVRSTIYGEIFEVNNLKPNDSNITFSNKKLPFHQDLTYLENIPGFQLLHVVKNETDGGENLYVDAFNSTRHIRETDIEAYEALNIVPINYQYKKDDKRYYQSKPLIEQYDSNEHNVEIGNYEYLIKTINYSPPYQAPLTYGIYNKAPNREVSTAPGKVIERFLFRDFIRGLKLFEQSINNPANQIEISMPEDTCIIFNNRRILHARNEIISKPNSQRLFRGCFISNDHFMSKLTYFEEKFGS
;
A
#
# COMPACT_ATOMS: atom_id res chain seq x y z
N MET A 1 25.41 -45.91 6.54
CA MET A 1 26.10 -44.60 6.46
C MET A 1 25.23 -43.51 5.77
N LEU A 2 23.90 -43.64 5.78
CA LEU A 2 22.94 -42.70 5.16
C LEU A 2 21.97 -42.06 6.19
N LYS A 3 22.19 -42.26 7.49
CA LYS A 3 21.36 -41.71 8.59
C LYS A 3 21.93 -40.43 9.23
N MET A 4 23.04 -39.87 8.73
CA MET A 4 23.72 -38.72 9.36
C MET A 4 23.69 -37.40 8.57
N LEU A 5 23.20 -37.38 7.32
CA LEU A 5 23.21 -36.15 6.51
C LEU A 5 21.93 -35.30 6.58
N SER A 6 20.83 -35.77 7.19
CA SER A 6 19.57 -35.00 7.25
C SER A 6 19.41 -34.06 8.46
N LYS A 7 20.38 -34.01 9.40
CA LYS A 7 20.21 -33.21 10.63
C LYS A 7 20.50 -31.71 10.45
N ASN A 8 21.25 -31.29 9.43
CA ASN A 8 21.64 -29.89 9.28
C ASN A 8 20.69 -29.05 8.40
N GLY A 9 19.94 -29.64 7.47
CA GLY A 9 18.92 -28.93 6.68
C GLY A 9 17.73 -28.45 7.52
N ASN A 10 17.43 -29.19 8.59
CA ASN A 10 16.30 -28.97 9.49
C ASN A 10 16.42 -27.68 10.34
N VAL A 11 17.64 -27.18 10.56
CA VAL A 11 17.88 -26.00 11.41
C VAL A 11 17.59 -24.69 10.66
N LEU A 12 17.88 -24.62 9.36
CA LEU A 12 17.67 -23.41 8.55
C LEU A 12 16.20 -23.22 8.16
N ALA A 13 15.51 -24.30 7.78
CA ALA A 13 14.06 -24.28 7.55
C ALA A 13 13.30 -23.86 8.83
N LYS A 14 13.66 -24.43 10.00
CA LYS A 14 13.12 -23.98 11.29
C LYS A 14 13.46 -22.52 11.58
N ARG A 15 14.68 -22.03 11.31
CA ARG A 15 15.05 -20.64 11.61
C ARG A 15 14.30 -19.61 10.77
N TYR A 16 13.97 -19.92 9.51
CA TYR A 16 13.27 -18.96 8.64
C TYR A 16 11.76 -18.93 8.90
N PHE A 17 11.15 -20.07 9.24
CA PHE A 17 9.71 -20.14 9.54
C PHE A 17 9.37 -19.96 11.03
N ASN A 18 10.29 -20.21 11.97
CA ASN A 18 10.08 -19.96 13.42
C ASN A 18 10.59 -18.61 13.92
N LYS A 19 11.13 -17.73 13.06
CA LYS A 19 11.64 -16.42 13.56
C LYS A 19 10.53 -15.46 13.97
N PHE A 20 9.28 -15.75 13.60
CA PHE A 20 8.12 -14.99 14.01
C PHE A 20 6.99 -15.95 14.34
N HIS A 21 6.47 -15.86 15.56
CA HIS A 21 5.56 -16.82 16.18
C HIS A 21 4.18 -16.88 15.50
N LYS A 22 4.08 -17.54 14.35
CA LYS A 22 2.83 -18.19 13.95
C LYS A 22 2.75 -19.52 14.68
N LYS A 23 1.57 -19.86 15.23
CA LYS A 23 1.28 -21.27 15.53
C LYS A 23 1.52 -22.06 14.24
N PRO A 24 2.23 -23.20 14.29
CA PRO A 24 2.49 -24.00 13.10
C PRO A 24 1.17 -24.35 12.42
N LEU A 25 1.16 -24.39 11.08
CA LEU A 25 -0.05 -24.71 10.35
C LEU A 25 -0.46 -26.15 10.70
N GLU A 26 -1.65 -26.29 11.27
CA GLU A 26 -2.21 -27.61 11.55
C GLU A 26 -2.65 -28.24 10.22
N GLY A 27 -2.31 -29.51 10.02
CA GLY A 27 -2.46 -30.17 8.73
C GLY A 27 -1.42 -31.25 8.47
N VAL A 28 -1.56 -31.94 7.33
CA VAL A 28 -0.71 -33.06 6.95
C VAL A 28 -0.65 -33.17 5.43
N ILE A 29 0.53 -33.48 4.90
CA ILE A 29 0.73 -33.87 3.51
C ILE A 29 0.32 -35.33 3.35
N LEU A 30 -0.62 -35.58 2.44
CA LEU A 30 -1.26 -36.88 2.27
C LEU A 30 -0.57 -37.74 1.23
N ASN A 31 -0.28 -37.15 0.07
CA ASN A 31 0.36 -37.85 -1.03
C ASN A 31 1.15 -36.87 -1.92
N SER A 32 2.07 -37.43 -2.68
CA SER A 32 2.83 -36.71 -3.69
C SER A 32 3.07 -37.60 -4.89
N SER A 33 3.05 -37.01 -6.08
CA SER A 33 3.51 -37.64 -7.31
C SER A 33 4.30 -36.61 -8.11
N PHE A 34 5.22 -37.06 -8.95
CA PHE A 34 6.05 -36.15 -9.73
C PHE A 34 6.40 -36.74 -11.09
N ASN A 35 6.75 -35.84 -12.00
CA ASN A 35 7.39 -36.14 -13.27
C ASN A 35 8.55 -35.15 -13.47
N LYS A 36 9.14 -35.14 -14.67
CA LYS A 36 10.27 -34.25 -14.98
C LYS A 36 9.93 -32.75 -14.90
N ASP A 37 8.67 -32.38 -15.13
CA ASP A 37 8.22 -31.00 -15.28
C ASP A 37 7.50 -30.47 -14.03
N SER A 38 6.83 -31.34 -13.27
CA SER A 38 6.03 -30.94 -12.12
C SER A 38 5.98 -31.95 -10.98
N THR A 39 5.64 -31.43 -9.79
CA THR A 39 5.38 -32.18 -8.57
C THR A 39 3.97 -31.86 -8.07
N THR A 40 3.10 -32.86 -8.05
CA THR A 40 1.74 -32.76 -7.51
C THR A 40 1.72 -33.19 -6.06
N VAL A 41 1.08 -32.40 -5.21
CA VAL A 41 0.99 -32.65 -3.77
C VAL A 41 -0.45 -32.49 -3.31
N SER A 42 -0.95 -33.47 -2.56
CA SER A 42 -2.22 -33.36 -1.85
C SER A 42 -1.99 -33.20 -0.35
N PHE A 43 -2.67 -32.24 0.28
CA PHE A 43 -2.53 -31.98 1.71
C PHE A 43 -3.81 -31.40 2.33
N ILE A 44 -3.99 -31.61 3.62
CA ILE A 44 -5.00 -30.94 4.45
C ILE A 44 -4.30 -29.88 5.28
N ALA A 45 -4.93 -28.72 5.43
CA ALA A 45 -4.43 -27.64 6.27
C ALA A 45 -5.60 -26.82 6.83
N HIS A 46 -5.57 -26.58 8.13
CA HIS A 46 -6.61 -25.87 8.86
C HIS A 46 -6.13 -24.43 9.15
N GLU A 47 -6.86 -23.45 8.61
CA GLU A 47 -6.72 -22.05 9.05
C GLU A 47 -7.53 -21.88 10.34
N ASN A 48 -6.89 -21.36 11.39
CA ASN A 48 -7.59 -20.92 12.58
C ASN A 48 -8.67 -19.90 12.16
N ASN A 49 -9.93 -20.15 12.50
CA ASN A 49 -11.14 -19.33 12.25
C ASN A 49 -11.95 -19.55 10.97
N ARG A 50 -11.75 -20.63 10.21
CA ARG A 50 -12.74 -21.06 9.20
C ARG A 50 -13.30 -22.43 9.56
N SER A 51 -14.63 -22.57 9.49
CA SER A 51 -15.29 -23.88 9.42
C SER A 51 -14.66 -24.65 8.25
N SER A 52 -13.68 -25.50 8.55
CA SER A 52 -12.91 -26.19 7.53
C SER A 52 -13.74 -27.34 7.01
N THR A 53 -14.10 -27.30 5.74
CA THR A 53 -14.38 -28.56 5.04
C THR A 53 -13.08 -29.37 5.05
N ASP A 54 -13.10 -30.62 5.50
CA ASP A 54 -11.96 -31.57 5.46
C ASP A 54 -11.51 -31.95 4.03
N LYS A 55 -11.78 -31.10 3.04
CA LYS A 55 -11.43 -31.34 1.65
C LYS A 55 -9.92 -31.09 1.46
N PRO A 56 -9.15 -32.07 0.96
CA PRO A 56 -7.74 -31.89 0.68
C PRO A 56 -7.54 -30.91 -0.48
N TYR A 57 -6.51 -30.08 -0.37
CA TYR A 57 -5.98 -29.35 -1.51
C TYR A 57 -5.16 -30.32 -2.35
N THR A 58 -5.28 -30.25 -3.67
CA THR A 58 -4.42 -30.98 -4.60
C THR A 58 -3.84 -29.97 -5.58
N VAL A 59 -2.52 -29.82 -5.58
CA VAL A 59 -1.82 -28.73 -6.27
C VAL A 59 -0.68 -29.32 -7.08
N CYS A 60 -0.60 -28.93 -8.35
CA CYS A 60 0.53 -29.22 -9.23
C CYS A 60 1.49 -28.03 -9.23
N PHE A 61 2.69 -28.20 -8.66
CA PHE A 61 3.75 -27.21 -8.67
C PHE A 61 4.69 -27.47 -9.84
N ASN A 62 5.08 -26.42 -10.57
CA ASN A 62 6.17 -26.53 -11.54
C ASN A 62 7.48 -26.82 -10.78
N ASN A 63 8.28 -27.77 -11.26
CA ASN A 63 9.53 -28.12 -10.58
C ASN A 63 10.55 -26.98 -10.55
N ILE A 64 10.58 -26.11 -11.57
CA ILE A 64 11.43 -24.91 -11.55
C ILE A 64 11.04 -24.00 -10.39
N PHE A 65 9.75 -23.86 -10.11
CA PHE A 65 9.26 -23.03 -9.01
C PHE A 65 9.71 -23.57 -7.66
N LEU A 66 9.62 -24.89 -7.46
CA LEU A 66 10.10 -25.53 -6.24
C LEU A 66 11.61 -25.35 -6.10
N ARG A 67 12.40 -25.74 -7.11
CA ARG A 67 13.86 -25.64 -7.10
C ARG A 67 14.35 -24.20 -6.89
N ASP A 68 13.72 -23.24 -7.55
CA ASP A 68 14.01 -21.80 -7.42
C ASP A 68 13.66 -21.25 -6.03
N SER A 69 12.72 -21.88 -5.34
CA SER A 69 12.30 -21.54 -3.97
C SER A 69 13.07 -22.30 -2.87
N SER A 70 13.99 -23.19 -3.24
CA SER A 70 14.81 -23.94 -2.29
C SER A 70 15.59 -22.99 -1.35
N ARG A 71 15.62 -23.33 -0.07
CA ARG A 71 16.42 -22.62 0.96
C ARG A 71 17.54 -23.49 1.51
N SER A 72 17.97 -24.50 0.74
CA SER A 72 19.14 -25.30 1.08
C SER A 72 20.41 -24.41 1.12
N PRO A 73 21.47 -24.82 1.83
CA PRO A 73 22.75 -24.10 1.80
C PRO A 73 23.39 -24.02 0.41
N GLY A 74 23.02 -24.89 -0.52
CA GLY A 74 23.43 -24.83 -1.93
C GLY A 74 22.61 -23.86 -2.77
N SER A 75 21.45 -23.43 -2.26
CA SER A 75 20.50 -22.56 -2.98
C SER A 75 20.53 -21.11 -2.48
N VAL A 76 20.85 -20.90 -1.20
CA VAL A 76 20.94 -19.57 -0.59
C VAL A 76 22.17 -19.43 0.30
N ASP A 77 22.72 -18.22 0.34
CA ASP A 77 23.76 -17.87 1.31
C ASP A 77 23.21 -17.97 2.74
N VAL A 78 23.96 -18.64 3.63
CA VAL A 78 23.50 -18.94 5.00
C VAL A 78 23.38 -17.69 5.86
N GLY A 79 24.18 -16.65 5.58
CA GLY A 79 24.18 -15.40 6.34
C GLY A 79 23.06 -14.45 5.94
N SER A 80 22.93 -14.19 4.64
CA SER A 80 22.03 -13.20 4.06
C SER A 80 20.68 -13.76 3.61
N GLY A 81 20.60 -15.06 3.33
CA GLY A 81 19.43 -15.70 2.73
C GLY A 81 19.19 -15.35 1.26
N GLN A 82 20.16 -14.71 0.60
CA GLN A 82 20.13 -14.37 -0.82
C GLN A 82 20.39 -15.60 -1.68
N LYS A 83 19.76 -15.67 -2.85
CA LYS A 83 19.93 -16.79 -3.79
C LYS A 83 21.37 -16.87 -4.32
N LEU A 84 21.87 -18.08 -4.51
CA LEU A 84 23.20 -18.38 -5.05
C LEU A 84 23.20 -18.70 -6.55
N PHE A 85 22.03 -18.72 -7.17
CA PHE A 85 21.84 -18.96 -8.60
C PHE A 85 20.74 -18.05 -9.14
N THR A 86 20.67 -17.94 -10.45
CA THR A 86 19.56 -17.31 -11.17
C THR A 86 18.54 -18.35 -11.63
N THR A 87 17.26 -17.97 -11.73
CA THR A 87 16.23 -18.84 -12.29
C THR A 87 16.54 -19.23 -13.74
N GLY A 88 17.22 -18.36 -14.49
CA GLY A 88 17.67 -18.63 -15.85
C GLY A 88 18.69 -19.77 -15.91
N GLU A 89 19.68 -19.80 -15.00
CA GLU A 89 20.65 -20.89 -14.88
C GLU A 89 19.96 -22.24 -14.62
N LEU A 90 19.00 -22.29 -13.69
CA LEU A 90 18.23 -23.53 -13.44
C LEU A 90 17.48 -24.01 -14.68
N ALA A 91 17.04 -23.09 -15.55
CA ALA A 91 16.31 -23.42 -16.76
C ALA A 91 17.21 -23.91 -17.91
N THR A 92 18.53 -23.76 -17.81
CA THR A 92 19.45 -24.16 -18.89
C THR A 92 19.61 -25.67 -19.03
N ASP A 93 19.51 -26.40 -17.92
CA ASP A 93 19.57 -27.86 -17.91
C ASP A 93 18.49 -28.45 -17.00
N SER A 94 17.72 -29.37 -17.57
CA SER A 94 16.67 -30.13 -16.88
C SER A 94 17.17 -30.90 -15.66
N ILE A 95 18.47 -31.18 -15.52
CA ILE A 95 19.03 -31.86 -14.34
C ILE A 95 18.76 -31.07 -13.05
N HIS A 96 18.76 -29.73 -13.13
CA HIS A 96 18.54 -28.85 -11.99
C HIS A 96 17.10 -28.90 -11.48
N THR A 97 16.14 -29.12 -12.37
CA THR A 97 14.70 -29.07 -12.06
C THR A 97 14.02 -30.43 -12.18
N THR A 98 14.76 -31.52 -12.37
CA THR A 98 14.19 -32.87 -12.38
C THR A 98 14.37 -33.50 -11.00
N PRO A 99 13.28 -33.86 -10.29
CA PRO A 99 13.39 -34.62 -9.07
C PRO A 99 13.98 -36.01 -9.35
N GLU A 100 14.97 -36.40 -8.56
CA GLU A 100 15.43 -37.79 -8.44
C GLU A 100 14.54 -38.56 -7.45
N LEU A 101 14.08 -37.89 -6.39
CA LEU A 101 13.23 -38.45 -5.34
C LEU A 101 12.31 -37.38 -4.77
N VAL A 102 11.06 -37.76 -4.49
CA VAL A 102 10.09 -36.95 -3.74
C VAL A 102 9.47 -37.83 -2.66
N GLU A 103 9.66 -37.46 -1.39
CA GLU A 103 9.16 -38.20 -0.24
C GLU A 103 8.45 -37.27 0.75
N ILE A 104 7.45 -37.79 1.45
CA ILE A 104 6.79 -37.11 2.55
C ILE A 104 7.45 -37.57 3.84
N THR A 105 7.79 -36.63 4.73
CA THR A 105 8.35 -36.98 6.04
C THR A 105 7.36 -37.78 6.88
N SER A 106 7.84 -38.58 7.83
CA SER A 106 6.98 -39.45 8.65
C SER A 106 5.93 -38.72 9.49
N ASP A 107 6.17 -37.44 9.81
CA ASP A 107 5.22 -36.56 10.49
C ASP A 107 4.24 -35.86 9.54
N GLY A 108 4.41 -36.06 8.22
CA GLY A 108 3.62 -35.44 7.16
C GLY A 108 3.73 -33.92 7.10
N LYS A 109 4.76 -33.32 7.70
CA LYS A 109 4.94 -31.86 7.75
C LYS A 109 5.81 -31.30 6.63
N PHE A 110 6.61 -32.13 5.98
CA PHE A 110 7.51 -31.70 4.92
C PHE A 110 7.42 -32.61 3.71
N LEU A 111 7.63 -32.01 2.54
CA LEU A 111 7.90 -32.69 1.28
C LEU A 111 9.40 -32.58 1.00
N THR A 112 10.13 -33.68 1.12
CA THR A 112 11.55 -33.75 0.77
C THR A 112 11.68 -33.98 -0.72
N ILE A 113 12.42 -33.11 -1.42
CA ILE A 113 12.79 -33.31 -2.81
C ILE A 113 14.31 -33.39 -2.92
N LYS A 114 14.81 -34.47 -3.51
CA LYS A 114 16.19 -34.59 -4.00
C LYS A 114 16.18 -34.31 -5.49
N TRP A 115 16.93 -33.30 -5.90
CA TRP A 115 17.09 -32.92 -7.31
C TRP A 115 18.25 -33.71 -7.94
N LYS A 116 18.21 -33.94 -9.25
CA LYS A 116 19.29 -34.66 -9.95
C LYS A 116 20.62 -33.92 -9.95
N ASP A 117 20.64 -32.61 -9.72
CA ASP A 117 21.86 -31.83 -9.53
C ASP A 117 22.52 -32.03 -8.15
N GLY A 118 21.88 -32.82 -7.28
CA GLY A 118 22.37 -33.16 -5.94
C GLY A 118 21.82 -32.28 -4.82
N ASP A 119 21.08 -31.21 -5.12
CA ASP A 119 20.44 -30.39 -4.09
C ASP A 119 19.30 -31.17 -3.40
N VAL A 120 19.11 -30.92 -2.10
CA VAL A 120 18.03 -31.52 -1.31
C VAL A 120 17.39 -30.45 -0.46
N TYR A 121 16.06 -30.41 -0.47
CA TYR A 121 15.31 -29.46 0.35
C TYR A 121 13.98 -30.03 0.83
N ASP A 122 13.67 -29.72 2.09
CA ASP A 122 12.42 -30.07 2.75
C ASP A 122 11.47 -28.87 2.67
N TYR A 123 10.45 -28.96 1.81
CA TYR A 123 9.42 -27.93 1.69
C TYR A 123 8.40 -28.09 2.81
N PRO A 124 8.25 -27.12 3.73
CA PRO A 124 7.26 -27.22 4.81
C PRO A 124 5.83 -27.12 4.26
N LEU A 125 4.88 -27.76 4.93
CA LEU A 125 3.46 -27.68 4.63
C LEU A 125 2.98 -26.21 4.55
N GLU A 126 3.51 -25.33 5.41
CA GLU A 126 3.24 -23.89 5.37
C GLU A 126 3.59 -23.25 4.02
N PHE A 127 4.73 -23.64 3.43
CA PHE A 127 5.14 -23.16 2.11
C PHE A 127 4.18 -23.66 1.03
N LEU A 128 3.87 -24.96 1.03
CA LEU A 128 2.95 -25.55 0.05
C LEU A 128 1.56 -24.92 0.16
N TYR A 129 1.07 -24.73 1.38
CA TYR A 129 -0.20 -24.06 1.65
C TYR A 129 -0.21 -22.60 1.19
N LYS A 130 0.89 -21.88 1.42
CA LYS A 130 1.04 -20.48 0.98
C LYS A 130 0.94 -20.36 -0.55
N TYR A 131 1.53 -21.30 -1.29
CA TYR A 131 1.61 -21.25 -2.75
C TYR A 131 0.57 -22.12 -3.50
N LYS A 132 -0.34 -22.79 -2.78
CA LYS A 132 -1.33 -23.75 -3.31
C LYS A 132 -2.25 -23.27 -4.44
N GLY A 133 -2.33 -21.96 -4.67
CA GLY A 133 -3.28 -21.33 -5.59
C GLY A 133 -2.61 -20.52 -6.69
N SER A 134 -1.36 -20.83 -7.05
CA SER A 134 -0.64 -20.16 -8.15
C SER A 134 -1.10 -20.65 -9.53
N THR A 135 -2.38 -20.49 -9.86
CA THR A 135 -2.73 -20.31 -11.28
C THR A 135 -2.27 -18.93 -11.72
N PHE A 136 -1.91 -18.80 -12.99
CA PHE A 136 -0.98 -17.82 -13.57
C PHE A 136 -1.27 -16.32 -13.34
N VAL A 137 -2.35 -15.92 -12.64
CA VAL A 137 -2.70 -14.50 -12.45
C VAL A 137 -3.16 -14.12 -11.03
N THR A 138 -3.81 -14.99 -10.24
CA THR A 138 -4.68 -14.45 -9.17
C THR A 138 -4.17 -14.54 -7.74
N ARG A 139 -3.12 -15.31 -7.40
CA ARG A 139 -2.70 -15.48 -5.99
C ARG A 139 -1.22 -15.23 -5.68
N SER A 140 -0.31 -15.32 -6.65
CA SER A 140 1.08 -14.88 -6.50
C SER A 140 1.21 -13.35 -6.41
N LEU A 141 0.31 -12.61 -7.07
CA LEU A 141 0.05 -11.18 -6.80
C LEU A 141 -0.59 -10.94 -5.41
N ARG A 142 -1.08 -11.99 -4.74
CA ARG A 142 -1.60 -11.98 -3.36
C ARG A 142 -0.58 -12.48 -2.33
N ASN A 143 0.72 -12.48 -2.63
CA ASN A 143 1.74 -12.34 -1.59
C ASN A 143 1.60 -10.96 -0.94
N ARG A 144 0.47 -10.74 -0.26
CA ARG A 144 0.13 -9.47 0.37
C ARG A 144 1.03 -9.31 1.57
N HIS A 145 1.64 -8.15 1.67
CA HIS A 145 2.46 -7.75 2.81
C HIS A 145 1.64 -7.66 4.11
N THR A 146 0.30 -7.58 4.03
CA THR A 146 -0.57 -7.52 5.22
C THR A 146 -1.92 -8.22 5.05
N SER A 147 -2.45 -8.76 6.14
CA SER A 147 -3.83 -9.24 6.28
C SER A 147 -4.87 -8.12 6.47
N HIS A 148 -4.43 -6.91 6.84
CA HIS A 148 -5.31 -5.76 7.07
C HIS A 148 -5.69 -5.05 5.77
N ARG A 149 -6.99 -4.80 5.62
CA ARG A 149 -7.60 -4.34 4.37
C ARG A 149 -8.14 -2.92 4.56
N PRO A 150 -8.03 -2.02 3.55
CA PRO A 150 -8.69 -0.73 3.62
C PRO A 150 -10.20 -0.91 3.87
N THR A 151 -10.71 -0.32 4.94
CA THR A 151 -12.15 -0.14 5.16
C THR A 151 -12.54 1.14 4.47
N LEU A 152 -13.35 1.06 3.41
CA LEU A 152 -13.89 2.25 2.75
C LEU A 152 -14.88 2.94 3.69
N TRP A 153 -14.72 4.24 3.91
CA TRP A 153 -15.53 4.93 4.93
C TRP A 153 -16.14 6.24 4.43
N ASP A 154 -17.29 6.55 5.04
CA ASP A 154 -17.93 7.85 5.08
C ASP A 154 -17.93 8.34 6.54
N THR A 155 -18.67 9.41 6.85
CA THR A 155 -18.72 9.95 8.21
C THR A 155 -19.31 8.96 9.22
N MET A 156 -20.29 8.16 8.83
CA MET A 156 -20.93 7.18 9.71
C MET A 156 -19.96 6.07 10.09
N ILE A 157 -19.32 5.45 9.10
CA ILE A 157 -18.35 4.37 9.33
C ILE A 157 -17.15 4.88 10.12
N PHE A 158 -16.62 6.07 9.79
CA PHE A 158 -15.48 6.63 10.50
C PHE A 158 -15.80 6.91 11.98
N ASN A 159 -17.02 7.35 12.31
CA ASN A 159 -17.42 7.61 13.69
C ASN A 159 -17.35 6.36 14.58
N ASP A 160 -17.61 5.17 14.03
CA ASP A 160 -17.44 3.91 14.75
C ASP A 160 -15.97 3.61 15.08
N HIS A 161 -15.03 4.19 14.33
CA HIS A 161 -13.58 4.05 14.50
C HIS A 161 -12.93 5.16 15.34
N LEU A 162 -13.67 6.21 15.75
CA LEU A 162 -13.13 7.33 16.52
C LEU A 162 -12.43 6.90 17.82
N LYS A 163 -12.90 5.82 18.45
CA LYS A 163 -12.32 5.31 19.71
C LYS A 163 -10.90 4.80 19.56
N THR A 164 -10.53 4.31 18.37
CA THR A 164 -9.19 3.78 18.08
C THR A 164 -8.36 4.74 17.24
N PHE A 165 -8.94 5.85 16.79
CA PHE A 165 -8.31 6.82 15.90
C PHE A 165 -7.18 7.62 16.57
N ALA A 166 -7.25 7.84 17.88
CA ALA A 166 -6.26 8.62 18.62
C ALA A 166 -5.37 7.75 19.52
N MET A 167 -4.10 8.13 19.64
CA MET A 167 -3.09 7.46 20.46
C MET A 167 -2.18 8.49 21.14
N ASP A 168 -1.62 8.14 22.29
CA ASP A 168 -0.62 8.97 22.96
C ASP A 168 0.77 8.86 22.30
N TYR A 169 1.54 9.95 22.34
CA TYR A 169 2.90 10.01 21.79
C TYR A 169 3.83 8.95 22.37
N ASP A 170 3.82 8.76 23.70
CA ASP A 170 4.72 7.82 24.37
C ASP A 170 4.32 6.38 24.08
N GLU A 171 3.01 6.09 24.01
CA GLU A 171 2.51 4.78 23.57
C GLU A 171 2.95 4.46 22.14
N PHE A 172 2.84 5.42 21.22
CA PHE A 172 3.23 5.21 19.82
C PHE A 172 4.74 4.92 19.67
N LEU A 173 5.59 5.61 20.44
CA LEU A 173 7.04 5.43 20.36
C LEU A 173 7.55 4.19 21.08
N HIS A 174 6.99 3.87 22.24
CA HIS A 174 7.61 2.94 23.17
C HIS A 174 6.81 1.64 23.38
N ASP A 175 5.52 1.59 23.02
CA ASP A 175 4.71 0.38 23.06
C ASP A 175 4.56 -0.21 21.65
N ASP A 176 5.24 -1.32 21.40
CA ASP A 176 5.20 -2.05 20.13
C ASP A 176 3.78 -2.50 19.72
N LYS A 177 2.94 -2.89 20.67
CA LYS A 177 1.59 -3.39 20.39
C LYS A 177 0.66 -2.24 20.03
N ARG A 178 0.73 -1.13 20.78
CA ARG A 178 0.01 0.10 20.45
C ARG A 178 0.47 0.66 19.10
N PHE A 179 1.77 0.69 18.86
CA PHE A 179 2.30 1.09 17.57
C PHE A 179 1.76 0.22 16.42
N TYR A 180 1.66 -1.10 16.62
CA TYR A 180 1.02 -1.99 15.66
C TYR A 180 -0.46 -1.65 15.42
N ASP A 181 -1.24 -1.39 16.48
CA ASP A 181 -2.64 -0.94 16.35
C ASP A 181 -2.74 0.36 15.51
N ALA A 182 -1.80 1.29 15.68
CA ALA A 182 -1.73 2.51 14.87
C ALA A 182 -1.41 2.21 13.39
N LEU A 183 -0.49 1.27 13.11
CA LEU A 183 -0.21 0.83 11.74
C LEU A 183 -1.42 0.14 11.09
N ILE A 184 -2.17 -0.66 11.86
CA ILE A 184 -3.43 -1.26 11.41
C ILE A 184 -4.44 -0.15 11.05
N ASN A 185 -4.60 0.87 11.89
CA ASN A 185 -5.51 1.98 11.61
C ASN A 185 -5.08 2.78 10.38
N LEU A 186 -3.77 3.02 10.21
CA LEU A 186 -3.23 3.62 8.99
C LEU A 186 -3.49 2.76 7.74
N GLN A 187 -3.48 1.44 7.85
CA GLN A 187 -3.82 0.54 6.73
C GLN A 187 -5.33 0.49 6.45
N LYS A 188 -6.16 0.38 7.50
CA LYS A 188 -7.62 0.21 7.40
C LYS A 188 -8.34 1.52 7.10
N ILE A 189 -8.08 2.54 7.90
CA ILE A 189 -8.75 3.83 7.82
C ILE A 189 -7.94 4.83 7.00
N GLY A 190 -6.61 4.67 6.93
CA GLY A 190 -5.76 5.63 6.22
C GLY A 190 -5.29 6.78 7.10
N MET A 191 -5.66 6.81 8.39
CA MET A 191 -5.36 7.93 9.29
C MET A 191 -5.21 7.48 10.76
N VAL A 192 -4.38 8.20 11.53
CA VAL A 192 -4.30 8.13 12.99
C VAL A 192 -3.90 9.51 13.55
N MET A 193 -4.43 9.87 14.71
CA MET A 193 -4.02 11.05 15.47
C MET A 193 -3.12 10.65 16.64
N ILE A 194 -1.99 11.32 16.77
CA ILE A 194 -1.07 11.20 17.90
C ILE A 194 -1.21 12.46 18.77
N LYS A 195 -1.42 12.27 20.07
CA LYS A 195 -1.63 13.35 21.05
C LYS A 195 -0.43 13.51 21.96
N ASN A 196 -0.35 14.65 22.66
CA ASN A 196 0.63 14.92 23.70
C ASN A 196 2.09 14.86 23.21
N LEU A 197 2.34 15.39 22.01
CA LEU A 197 3.71 15.55 21.52
C LEU A 197 4.48 16.49 22.47
N PRO A 198 5.72 16.15 22.88
CA PRO A 198 6.50 17.03 23.73
C PRO A 198 6.88 18.30 22.94
N LYS A 199 7.17 19.38 23.67
CA LYS A 199 7.67 20.61 23.06
C LYS A 199 9.01 20.36 22.36
N ILE A 200 9.24 21.08 21.26
CA ILE A 200 10.45 20.95 20.47
C ILE A 200 11.64 21.47 21.28
N ASP A 201 12.66 20.65 21.47
CA ASP A 201 13.95 21.02 22.06
C ASP A 201 15.06 20.98 21.00
N LYS A 202 16.18 21.69 21.24
CA LYS A 202 17.31 21.83 20.33
C LYS A 202 17.99 20.50 19.97
N SER A 203 17.90 19.47 20.82
CA SER A 203 18.54 18.18 20.60
C SER A 203 17.64 17.12 19.96
N VAL A 204 16.32 17.23 20.11
CA VAL A 204 15.38 16.17 19.70
C VAL A 204 14.12 16.77 19.10
N ASP A 205 13.81 16.34 17.87
CA ASP A 205 12.58 16.72 17.17
C ASP A 205 11.52 15.62 17.32
N PRO A 206 10.40 15.87 18.03
CA PRO A 206 9.40 14.85 18.28
C PRO A 206 8.72 14.33 17.00
N LEU A 207 8.55 15.19 15.99
CA LEU A 207 7.97 14.80 14.71
C LEU A 207 8.91 13.85 13.95
N ARG A 208 10.22 14.10 14.02
CA ARG A 208 11.23 13.22 13.44
C ARG A 208 11.24 11.85 14.10
N LEU A 209 11.08 11.78 15.43
CA LEU A 209 11.00 10.52 16.14
C LEU A 209 9.77 9.70 15.75
N LEU A 210 8.58 10.33 15.66
CA LEU A 210 7.36 9.66 15.16
C LEU A 210 7.56 9.11 13.76
N CYS A 211 8.14 9.93 12.88
CA CYS A 211 8.42 9.55 11.51
C CYS A 211 9.35 8.32 11.47
N ASN A 212 10.51 8.41 12.13
CA ASN A 212 11.53 7.35 12.19
C ASN A 212 11.05 6.05 12.83
N ARG A 213 10.03 6.11 13.70
CA ARG A 213 9.39 4.92 14.25
C ARG A 213 8.72 4.06 13.17
N ILE A 214 8.10 4.71 12.16
CA ILE A 214 7.56 4.06 10.97
C ILE A 214 8.68 3.78 9.95
N GLY A 215 9.45 4.81 9.57
CA GLY A 215 10.48 4.74 8.55
C GLY A 215 11.28 6.03 8.42
N PRO A 216 12.36 6.06 7.62
CA PRO A 216 13.16 7.27 7.46
C PRO A 216 12.31 8.43 6.91
N VAL A 217 12.60 9.64 7.41
CA VAL A 217 12.01 10.88 6.90
C VAL A 217 12.37 11.05 5.43
N ARG A 218 11.37 11.28 4.59
CA ARG A 218 11.59 11.51 3.16
C ARG A 218 11.99 12.96 2.92
N SER A 219 13.23 13.18 2.46
CA SER A 219 13.68 14.47 1.94
C SER A 219 12.87 14.88 0.70
N THR A 220 12.45 16.14 0.65
CA THR A 220 11.76 16.74 -0.50
C THR A 220 12.35 18.12 -0.83
N ILE A 221 11.78 18.80 -1.82
CA ILE A 221 12.13 20.20 -2.12
C ILE A 221 11.82 21.18 -0.99
N TYR A 222 11.01 20.77 -0.01
CA TYR A 222 10.71 21.53 1.19
C TYR A 222 11.61 21.13 2.38
N GLY A 223 12.63 20.30 2.13
CA GLY A 223 13.45 19.68 3.16
C GLY A 223 12.84 18.38 3.70
N GLU A 224 13.39 17.89 4.81
CA GLU A 224 12.87 16.72 5.53
C GLU A 224 11.68 17.07 6.43
N ILE A 225 11.74 18.25 7.04
CA ILE A 225 10.66 18.81 7.85
C ILE A 225 10.41 20.23 7.35
N PHE A 226 9.17 20.51 7.00
CA PHE A 226 8.73 21.82 6.54
C PHE A 226 7.82 22.47 7.59
N GLU A 227 7.77 23.79 7.60
CA GLU A 227 6.85 24.57 8.43
C GLU A 227 5.75 25.14 7.54
N VAL A 228 4.52 25.18 8.04
CA VAL A 228 3.40 25.94 7.46
C VAL A 228 3.00 26.99 8.48
N ASN A 229 3.31 28.24 8.18
CA ASN A 229 3.12 29.37 9.09
C ASN A 229 2.32 30.48 8.42
N ASN A 230 1.13 30.78 8.95
CA ASN A 230 0.24 31.81 8.41
C ASN A 230 0.83 33.23 8.47
N LEU A 231 1.80 33.48 9.37
CA LEU A 231 2.49 34.77 9.50
C LEU A 231 3.62 34.94 8.47
N LYS A 232 3.90 33.94 7.64
CA LYS A 232 4.88 34.00 6.54
C LYS A 232 4.20 33.86 5.16
N PRO A 233 3.27 34.76 4.78
CA PRO A 233 2.45 34.61 3.56
C PRO A 233 3.22 34.80 2.25
N ASN A 234 4.46 35.31 2.29
CA ASN A 234 5.31 35.50 1.11
C ASN A 234 5.96 34.21 0.59
N ASP A 235 5.69 33.06 1.22
CA ASP A 235 6.11 31.78 0.67
C ASP A 235 5.12 31.33 -0.42
N SER A 236 5.62 31.21 -1.64
CA SER A 236 4.92 30.99 -2.93
C SER A 236 3.90 29.84 -3.05
N ASN A 237 3.70 29.06 -1.99
CA ASN A 237 2.80 27.91 -2.01
C ASN A 237 1.46 28.31 -1.38
N ILE A 238 0.35 27.98 -2.04
CA ILE A 238 -1.00 28.33 -1.59
C ILE A 238 -1.31 27.80 -0.18
N THR A 239 -0.60 26.75 0.27
CA THR A 239 -0.67 26.19 1.62
C THR A 239 -0.36 27.21 2.72
N PHE A 240 0.45 28.23 2.42
CA PHE A 240 0.82 29.33 3.32
C PHE A 240 -0.16 30.51 3.31
N SER A 241 -1.12 30.53 2.37
CA SER A 241 -2.16 31.55 2.33
C SER A 241 -3.25 31.27 3.37
N ASN A 242 -4.04 32.29 3.75
CA ASN A 242 -5.20 32.11 4.64
C ASN A 242 -6.47 31.62 3.92
N LYS A 243 -6.43 31.42 2.59
CA LYS A 243 -7.58 31.01 1.79
C LYS A 243 -7.96 29.56 2.07
N LYS A 244 -9.22 29.19 1.78
CA LYS A 244 -9.64 27.79 1.76
C LYS A 244 -8.74 26.98 0.81
N LEU A 245 -8.24 25.84 1.29
CA LEU A 245 -7.56 24.86 0.47
C LEU A 245 -8.57 23.78 0.07
N PRO A 246 -8.80 23.54 -1.23
CA PRO A 246 -9.68 22.46 -1.67
C PRO A 246 -9.07 21.09 -1.32
N PHE A 247 -9.88 20.03 -1.39
CA PHE A 247 -9.39 18.66 -1.20
C PHE A 247 -8.27 18.35 -2.19
N HIS A 248 -7.15 17.86 -1.67
CA HIS A 248 -5.97 17.54 -2.46
C HIS A 248 -5.09 16.48 -1.78
N GLN A 249 -4.17 15.96 -2.57
CA GLN A 249 -3.00 15.20 -2.15
C GLN A 249 -1.74 16.00 -2.45
N ASP A 250 -0.74 15.82 -1.61
CA ASP A 250 0.51 16.55 -1.74
C ASP A 250 1.48 15.89 -2.70
N LEU A 251 2.26 16.73 -3.36
CA LEU A 251 3.40 16.38 -4.22
C LEU A 251 3.03 15.46 -5.40
N THR A 252 1.81 15.55 -5.94
CA THR A 252 1.37 14.75 -7.11
C THR A 252 2.19 15.02 -8.38
N TYR A 253 2.95 16.11 -8.41
CA TYR A 253 3.94 16.44 -9.45
C TYR A 253 5.27 15.66 -9.31
N LEU A 254 5.43 14.79 -8.32
CA LEU A 254 6.58 13.87 -8.20
C LEU A 254 6.25 12.49 -8.78
N GLU A 255 7.23 11.86 -9.41
CA GLU A 255 7.08 10.49 -9.91
C GLU A 255 6.80 9.52 -8.74
N ASN A 256 7.64 9.58 -7.71
CA ASN A 256 7.47 8.87 -6.46
C ASN A 256 6.79 9.80 -5.44
N ILE A 257 5.47 9.73 -5.38
CA ILE A 257 4.62 10.52 -4.47
C ILE A 257 4.71 9.90 -3.08
N PRO A 258 4.90 10.68 -2.00
CA PRO A 258 4.98 10.10 -0.67
C PRO A 258 3.73 9.30 -0.29
N GLY A 259 3.95 8.19 0.42
CA GLY A 259 2.89 7.31 0.89
C GLY A 259 2.09 7.95 2.02
N PHE A 260 2.80 8.49 3.02
CA PHE A 260 2.19 9.07 4.21
C PHE A 260 2.70 10.49 4.45
N GLN A 261 1.82 11.32 4.98
CA GLN A 261 2.12 12.66 5.46
C GLN A 261 1.84 12.73 6.97
N LEU A 262 2.72 13.44 7.69
CA LEU A 262 2.56 13.77 9.09
C LEU A 262 2.41 15.29 9.19
N LEU A 263 1.42 15.76 9.95
CA LEU A 263 1.20 17.18 10.23
C LEU A 263 1.04 17.39 11.75
N HIS A 264 2.06 17.98 12.36
CA HIS A 264 2.13 18.35 13.77
C HIS A 264 1.71 19.81 13.97
N VAL A 265 0.75 20.03 14.86
CA VAL A 265 0.32 21.36 15.30
C VAL A 265 1.23 21.86 16.43
N VAL A 266 2.12 22.79 16.11
CA VAL A 266 3.00 23.42 17.11
C VAL A 266 2.29 24.57 17.81
N LYS A 267 1.50 25.34 17.06
CA LYS A 267 0.73 26.47 17.58
C LYS A 267 -0.55 26.68 16.77
N ASN A 268 -1.66 26.95 17.44
CA ASN A 268 -2.94 27.18 16.76
C ASN A 268 -3.82 28.18 17.51
N GLU A 269 -3.60 29.48 17.26
CA GLU A 269 -4.33 30.59 17.87
C GLU A 269 -5.38 31.23 16.93
N THR A 270 -5.65 30.60 15.78
CA THR A 270 -6.55 31.15 14.76
C THR A 270 -7.97 30.62 14.90
N ASP A 271 -8.96 31.45 14.57
CA ASP A 271 -10.34 30.98 14.37
C ASP A 271 -10.48 30.42 12.95
N GLY A 272 -11.28 29.38 12.75
CA GLY A 272 -11.36 28.68 11.46
C GLY A 272 -10.11 27.85 11.15
N GLY A 273 -9.96 27.44 9.89
CA GLY A 273 -8.79 26.67 9.45
C GLY A 273 -8.79 25.20 9.91
N GLU A 274 -9.96 24.67 10.24
CA GLU A 274 -10.20 23.27 10.54
C GLU A 274 -9.76 22.40 9.35
N ASN A 275 -9.19 21.25 9.68
CA ASN A 275 -8.69 20.31 8.68
C ASN A 275 -9.81 19.33 8.36
N LEU A 276 -10.10 19.19 7.06
CA LEU A 276 -11.11 18.30 6.53
C LEU A 276 -10.44 17.12 5.84
N TYR A 277 -11.01 15.93 6.00
CA TYR A 277 -10.50 14.70 5.40
C TYR A 277 -11.63 13.91 4.74
N VAL A 278 -11.30 13.23 3.65
CA VAL A 278 -12.24 12.35 2.93
C VAL A 278 -11.51 11.14 2.35
N ASP A 279 -12.18 9.99 2.39
CA ASP A 279 -11.69 8.76 1.78
C ASP A 279 -11.93 8.75 0.28
N ALA A 280 -10.88 9.04 -0.50
CA ALA A 280 -11.01 9.05 -1.95
C ALA A 280 -11.34 7.68 -2.52
N PHE A 281 -10.99 6.57 -1.83
CA PHE A 281 -11.32 5.23 -2.30
C PHE A 281 -12.83 4.98 -2.23
N ASN A 282 -13.49 5.48 -1.19
CA ASN A 282 -14.96 5.42 -1.08
C ASN A 282 -15.62 6.29 -2.17
N SER A 283 -15.07 7.46 -2.47
CA SER A 283 -15.57 8.29 -3.57
C SER A 283 -15.43 7.63 -4.94
N THR A 284 -14.33 6.92 -5.21
CA THR A 284 -14.17 6.18 -6.46
C THR A 284 -15.10 4.96 -6.56
N ARG A 285 -15.41 4.32 -5.42
CA ARG A 285 -16.43 3.25 -5.36
C ARG A 285 -17.77 3.80 -5.81
N HIS A 286 -18.16 4.95 -5.28
CA HIS A 286 -19.41 5.61 -5.62
C HIS A 286 -19.51 5.90 -7.13
N ILE A 287 -18.43 6.38 -7.76
CA ILE A 287 -18.41 6.61 -9.21
C ILE A 287 -18.62 5.31 -9.97
N ARG A 288 -17.89 4.25 -9.61
CA ARG A 288 -18.00 2.94 -10.27
C ARG A 288 -19.41 2.36 -10.17
N GLU A 289 -20.04 2.46 -9.00
CA GLU A 289 -21.41 2.00 -8.76
C GLU A 289 -22.45 2.85 -9.51
N THR A 290 -22.13 4.11 -9.80
CA THR A 290 -23.05 5.05 -10.45
C THR A 290 -22.91 5.04 -11.99
N ASP A 291 -21.68 4.91 -12.49
CA ASP A 291 -21.31 5.23 -13.87
C ASP A 291 -19.96 4.60 -14.25
N ILE A 292 -20.02 3.37 -14.77
CA ILE A 292 -18.82 2.58 -15.06
C ILE A 292 -17.98 3.17 -16.19
N GLU A 293 -18.58 3.75 -17.23
CA GLU A 293 -17.84 4.36 -18.32
C GLU A 293 -17.05 5.59 -17.85
N ALA A 294 -17.62 6.40 -16.96
CA ALA A 294 -16.91 7.51 -16.34
C ALA A 294 -15.77 7.02 -15.41
N TYR A 295 -16.01 5.94 -14.66
CA TYR A 295 -14.97 5.31 -13.85
C TYR A 295 -13.78 4.84 -14.70
N GLU A 296 -14.03 4.13 -15.81
CA GLU A 296 -12.97 3.69 -16.73
C GLU A 296 -12.23 4.89 -17.34
N ALA A 297 -12.94 5.96 -17.69
CA ALA A 297 -12.31 7.17 -18.20
C ALA A 297 -11.35 7.82 -17.19
N LEU A 298 -11.65 7.77 -15.89
CA LEU A 298 -10.77 8.25 -14.82
C LEU A 298 -9.51 7.39 -14.60
N ASN A 299 -9.50 6.15 -15.09
CA ASN A 299 -8.32 5.28 -15.10
C ASN A 299 -7.41 5.52 -16.32
N ILE A 300 -7.95 6.10 -17.40
CA ILE A 300 -7.28 6.22 -18.70
C ILE A 300 -6.78 7.65 -18.96
N VAL A 301 -7.63 8.66 -18.74
CA VAL A 301 -7.31 10.05 -19.06
C VAL A 301 -6.44 10.63 -17.96
N PRO A 302 -5.20 11.05 -18.25
CA PRO A 302 -4.30 11.53 -17.21
C PRO A 302 -4.58 13.00 -16.86
N ILE A 303 -4.43 13.30 -15.57
CA ILE A 303 -4.35 14.65 -15.03
C ILE A 303 -2.87 15.03 -14.98
N ASN A 304 -2.56 16.22 -15.50
CA ASN A 304 -1.22 16.76 -15.47
C ASN A 304 -1.01 17.55 -14.17
N TYR A 305 0.13 17.36 -13.52
CA TYR A 305 0.54 18.09 -12.32
C TYR A 305 1.88 18.77 -12.57
N GLN A 306 2.02 20.02 -12.13
CA GLN A 306 3.24 20.78 -12.32
C GLN A 306 3.58 21.62 -11.09
N TYR A 307 4.88 21.68 -10.80
CA TYR A 307 5.46 22.68 -9.91
C TYR A 307 6.64 23.36 -10.61
N LYS A 308 6.56 24.69 -10.74
CA LYS A 308 7.57 25.52 -11.40
C LYS A 308 7.84 26.78 -10.58
N LYS A 309 8.97 26.80 -9.88
CA LYS A 309 9.45 27.96 -9.10
C LYS A 309 10.97 27.98 -9.10
N ASP A 310 11.60 29.14 -9.19
CA ASP A 310 13.07 29.31 -9.13
C ASP A 310 13.80 28.34 -10.08
N ASP A 311 14.67 27.47 -9.55
CA ASP A 311 15.40 26.40 -10.22
C ASP A 311 14.65 25.05 -10.31
N LYS A 312 13.47 24.94 -9.68
CA LYS A 312 12.70 23.70 -9.55
C LYS A 312 11.68 23.53 -10.68
N ARG A 313 11.72 22.40 -11.38
CA ARG A 313 10.78 22.04 -12.46
C ARG A 313 10.32 20.60 -12.29
N TYR A 314 9.10 20.41 -11.81
CA TYR A 314 8.48 19.10 -11.67
C TYR A 314 7.24 19.01 -12.54
N TYR A 315 7.07 17.87 -13.19
CA TYR A 315 5.92 17.57 -14.02
C TYR A 315 5.65 16.07 -13.96
N GLN A 316 4.39 15.71 -13.77
CA GLN A 316 3.90 14.34 -13.87
C GLN A 316 2.51 14.32 -14.50
N SER A 317 2.18 13.20 -15.14
CA SER A 317 0.89 12.98 -15.79
C SER A 317 0.38 11.61 -15.31
N LYS A 318 -0.73 11.59 -14.58
CA LYS A 318 -1.25 10.37 -13.95
C LYS A 318 -2.78 10.35 -13.99
N PRO A 319 -3.43 9.20 -14.20
CA PRO A 319 -4.89 9.10 -14.08
C PRO A 319 -5.32 9.41 -12.64
N LEU A 320 -6.60 9.80 -12.46
CA LEU A 320 -7.15 10.02 -11.14
C LEU A 320 -7.14 8.73 -10.32
N ILE A 321 -7.45 7.60 -10.97
CA ILE A 321 -7.55 6.28 -10.35
C ILE A 321 -6.44 5.41 -10.93
N GLU A 322 -5.59 4.86 -10.05
CA GLU A 322 -4.71 3.76 -10.40
C GLU A 322 -5.22 2.50 -9.70
N GLN A 323 -5.42 1.42 -10.47
CA GLN A 323 -5.91 0.14 -9.97
C GLN A 323 -4.90 -1.00 -10.18
N TYR A 324 -5.05 -2.05 -9.40
CA TYR A 324 -4.45 -3.36 -9.68
C TYR A 324 -5.16 -4.03 -10.85
N ASP A 325 -4.56 -5.09 -11.40
CA ASP A 325 -5.22 -5.90 -12.42
C ASP A 325 -6.53 -6.51 -11.91
N SER A 326 -7.57 -6.39 -12.72
CA SER A 326 -8.89 -6.95 -12.46
C SER A 326 -8.85 -8.47 -12.47
N ASN A 327 -9.53 -9.10 -11.51
CA ASN A 327 -9.77 -10.53 -11.42
C ASN A 327 -11.13 -10.79 -10.76
N GLU A 328 -11.61 -12.04 -10.83
CA GLU A 328 -12.94 -12.44 -10.31
C GLU A 328 -13.22 -11.94 -8.89
N HIS A 329 -12.20 -11.85 -8.03
CA HIS A 329 -12.39 -11.43 -6.63
C HIS A 329 -12.47 -9.92 -6.43
N ASN A 330 -11.61 -9.11 -7.07
CA ASN A 330 -11.57 -7.66 -6.83
C ASN A 330 -12.55 -6.86 -7.69
N VAL A 331 -13.25 -7.52 -8.62
CA VAL A 331 -14.33 -6.89 -9.38
C VAL A 331 -15.68 -7.02 -8.68
N GLU A 332 -15.81 -7.89 -7.68
CA GLU A 332 -17.01 -7.97 -6.84
C GLU A 332 -17.21 -6.69 -6.03
N ILE A 333 -18.47 -6.24 -5.92
CA ILE A 333 -18.84 -4.99 -5.25
C ILE A 333 -18.32 -4.95 -3.81
N GLY A 334 -18.43 -6.06 -3.08
CA GLY A 334 -17.97 -6.16 -1.68
C GLY A 334 -16.45 -6.28 -1.49
N ASN A 335 -15.67 -6.24 -2.56
CA ASN A 335 -14.22 -6.47 -2.58
C ASN A 335 -13.49 -5.37 -3.36
N TYR A 336 -14.16 -4.24 -3.57
CA TYR A 336 -13.67 -3.14 -4.38
C TYR A 336 -12.40 -2.49 -3.82
N GLU A 337 -12.19 -2.55 -2.50
CA GLU A 337 -10.97 -2.13 -1.83
C GLU A 337 -9.71 -2.90 -2.30
N TYR A 338 -9.87 -4.06 -2.97
CA TYR A 338 -8.75 -4.78 -3.60
C TYR A 338 -8.42 -4.31 -4.99
N LEU A 339 -9.26 -3.48 -5.60
CA LEU A 339 -9.02 -3.01 -6.95
C LEU A 339 -8.19 -1.73 -6.93
N ILE A 340 -8.53 -0.76 -6.08
CA ILE A 340 -7.84 0.54 -6.08
C ILE A 340 -6.46 0.41 -5.44
N LYS A 341 -5.44 0.88 -6.16
CA LYS A 341 -4.06 0.98 -5.68
C LYS A 341 -3.80 2.34 -5.03
N THR A 342 -4.21 3.42 -5.70
CA THR A 342 -3.99 4.80 -5.24
C THR A 342 -4.84 5.78 -6.02
N ILE A 343 -5.09 6.95 -5.42
CA ILE A 343 -5.71 8.10 -6.10
C ILE A 343 -4.66 9.19 -6.36
N ASN A 344 -4.85 9.95 -7.43
CA ASN A 344 -4.14 11.18 -7.74
C ASN A 344 -5.13 12.33 -7.93
N TYR A 345 -5.18 13.27 -7.00
CA TYR A 345 -6.05 14.43 -7.10
C TYR A 345 -5.44 15.61 -6.35
N SER A 346 -5.10 16.67 -7.08
CA SER A 346 -4.51 17.87 -6.50
C SER A 346 -4.76 19.09 -7.40
N PRO A 347 -5.99 19.65 -7.38
CA PRO A 347 -6.33 20.84 -8.18
C PRO A 347 -5.35 22.01 -8.03
N PRO A 348 -4.79 22.31 -6.83
CA PRO A 348 -3.83 23.41 -6.69
C PRO A 348 -2.56 23.30 -7.53
N TYR A 349 -2.16 22.07 -7.92
CA TYR A 349 -0.98 21.82 -8.73
C TYR A 349 -1.32 21.28 -10.12
N GLN A 350 -2.60 21.31 -10.51
CA GLN A 350 -3.03 20.82 -11.82
C GLN A 350 -2.48 21.73 -12.93
N ALA A 351 -1.75 21.13 -13.86
CA ALA A 351 -1.29 21.76 -15.09
C ALA A 351 -2.37 21.63 -16.19
N PRO A 352 -2.23 22.36 -17.32
CA PRO A 352 -3.15 22.22 -18.45
C PRO A 352 -3.31 20.76 -18.88
N LEU A 353 -4.54 20.32 -19.09
CA LEU A 353 -4.84 19.00 -19.67
C LEU A 353 -4.27 18.93 -21.09
N THR A 354 -3.77 17.76 -21.46
CA THR A 354 -3.19 17.50 -22.79
C THR A 354 -3.99 16.46 -23.58
N TYR A 355 -5.14 16.05 -23.05
CA TYR A 355 -6.02 15.03 -23.62
C TYR A 355 -7.25 15.68 -24.28
N GLY A 356 -7.73 15.13 -25.40
CA GLY A 356 -8.89 15.66 -26.12
C GLY A 356 -8.59 16.90 -26.98
N ILE A 357 -7.31 17.22 -27.18
CA ILE A 357 -6.86 18.39 -27.96
C ILE A 357 -6.30 17.89 -29.30
N TYR A 358 -6.78 18.45 -30.42
CA TYR A 358 -6.35 18.03 -31.76
C TYR A 358 -6.32 19.20 -32.75
N ASN A 359 -5.33 19.17 -33.64
CA ASN A 359 -5.25 20.09 -34.77
C ASN A 359 -6.41 19.86 -35.74
N LYS A 360 -7.03 20.94 -36.19
CA LYS A 360 -8.08 20.90 -37.22
C LYS A 360 -7.48 21.09 -38.60
N ALA A 361 -8.02 20.40 -39.60
CA ALA A 361 -7.68 20.67 -40.99
C ALA A 361 -8.16 22.10 -41.37
N PRO A 362 -7.37 22.87 -42.16
CA PRO A 362 -7.83 24.14 -42.67
C PRO A 362 -9.17 23.98 -43.40
N ASN A 363 -10.10 24.91 -43.20
CA ASN A 363 -11.42 24.97 -43.87
C ASN A 363 -12.44 23.87 -43.50
N ARG A 364 -12.30 23.18 -42.37
CA ARG A 364 -13.38 22.34 -41.81
C ARG A 364 -14.05 22.99 -40.61
N GLU A 365 -15.36 23.22 -40.70
CA GLU A 365 -16.18 23.70 -39.59
C GLU A 365 -16.19 22.68 -38.45
N VAL A 366 -15.58 23.06 -37.32
CA VAL A 366 -15.80 22.65 -35.91
C VAL A 366 -15.82 21.13 -35.57
N SER A 367 -15.82 20.22 -36.53
CA SER A 367 -15.99 18.78 -36.32
C SER A 367 -14.73 18.11 -35.78
N THR A 368 -14.93 17.16 -34.88
CA THR A 368 -13.89 16.25 -34.39
C THR A 368 -13.36 15.42 -35.54
N ALA A 369 -12.04 15.34 -35.70
CA ALA A 369 -11.45 14.48 -36.72
C ALA A 369 -11.90 13.02 -36.51
N PRO A 370 -12.19 12.24 -37.57
CA PRO A 370 -12.70 10.86 -37.42
C PRO A 370 -11.83 9.98 -36.51
N GLY A 371 -10.51 10.09 -36.59
CA GLY A 371 -9.57 9.35 -35.72
C GLY A 371 -9.51 9.83 -34.25
N LYS A 372 -10.25 10.89 -33.90
CA LYS A 372 -10.28 11.51 -32.57
C LYS A 372 -11.64 11.38 -31.87
N VAL A 373 -12.59 10.69 -32.49
CA VAL A 373 -13.95 10.52 -31.95
C VAL A 373 -13.94 9.76 -30.62
N ILE A 374 -13.17 8.66 -30.54
CA ILE A 374 -13.02 7.87 -29.29
C ILE A 374 -12.42 8.74 -28.19
N GLU A 375 -11.34 9.47 -28.49
CA GLU A 375 -10.67 10.38 -27.55
C GLU A 375 -11.64 11.45 -27.02
N ARG A 376 -12.49 12.01 -27.89
CA ARG A 376 -13.53 12.98 -27.49
C ARG A 376 -14.57 12.37 -26.55
N PHE A 377 -15.08 11.17 -26.84
CA PHE A 377 -16.06 10.51 -25.98
C PHE A 377 -15.44 10.16 -24.63
N LEU A 378 -14.23 9.60 -24.64
CA LEU A 378 -13.49 9.28 -23.43
C LEU A 378 -13.21 10.53 -22.58
N PHE A 379 -12.88 11.67 -23.20
CA PHE A 379 -12.72 12.93 -22.48
C PHE A 379 -14.04 13.44 -21.87
N ARG A 380 -15.17 13.29 -22.57
CA ARG A 380 -16.50 13.62 -22.02
C ARG A 380 -16.82 12.75 -20.80
N ASP A 381 -16.53 11.46 -20.88
CA ASP A 381 -16.76 10.51 -19.79
C ASP A 381 -15.82 10.80 -18.61
N PHE A 382 -14.57 11.20 -18.88
CA PHE A 382 -13.64 11.69 -17.87
C PHE A 382 -14.17 12.92 -17.12
N ILE A 383 -14.70 13.93 -17.83
CA ILE A 383 -15.28 15.12 -17.19
C ILE A 383 -16.51 14.76 -16.35
N ARG A 384 -17.34 13.83 -16.82
CA ARG A 384 -18.48 13.32 -16.05
C ARG A 384 -18.02 12.60 -14.78
N GLY A 385 -16.99 11.77 -14.88
CA GLY A 385 -16.38 11.10 -13.72
C GLY A 385 -15.76 12.07 -12.73
N LEU A 386 -15.03 13.08 -13.20
CA LEU A 386 -14.42 14.09 -12.34
C LEU A 386 -15.49 14.88 -11.59
N LYS A 387 -16.60 15.21 -12.26
CA LYS A 387 -17.76 15.84 -11.61
C LYS A 387 -18.36 14.95 -10.52
N LEU A 388 -18.56 13.65 -10.78
CA LEU A 388 -19.07 12.71 -9.77
C LEU A 388 -18.10 12.56 -8.59
N PHE A 389 -16.80 12.50 -8.86
CA PHE A 389 -15.77 12.48 -7.84
C PHE A 389 -15.83 13.72 -6.96
N GLU A 390 -15.84 14.92 -7.57
CA GLU A 390 -15.92 16.18 -6.85
C GLU A 390 -17.22 16.32 -6.04
N GLN A 391 -18.35 15.87 -6.59
CA GLN A 391 -19.62 15.84 -5.86
C GLN A 391 -19.55 14.91 -4.64
N SER A 392 -18.92 13.75 -4.78
CA SER A 392 -18.74 12.80 -3.69
C SER A 392 -17.83 13.35 -2.58
N ILE A 393 -16.65 13.86 -2.92
CA ILE A 393 -15.70 14.36 -1.92
C ILE A 393 -16.20 15.64 -1.24
N ASN A 394 -17.02 16.44 -1.93
CA ASN A 394 -17.62 17.65 -1.38
C ASN A 394 -18.95 17.40 -0.63
N ASN A 395 -19.46 16.16 -0.61
CA ASN A 395 -20.63 15.81 0.20
C ASN A 395 -20.24 15.75 1.69
N PRO A 396 -20.88 16.54 2.57
CA PRO A 396 -20.59 16.53 4.00
C PRO A 396 -20.70 15.15 4.67
N ALA A 397 -21.55 14.25 4.14
CA ALA A 397 -21.68 12.89 4.64
C ALA A 397 -20.42 12.02 4.44
N ASN A 398 -19.48 12.47 3.60
CA ASN A 398 -18.19 11.81 3.37
C ASN A 398 -17.02 12.53 4.05
N GLN A 399 -17.27 13.68 4.70
CA GLN A 399 -16.22 14.52 5.24
C GLN A 399 -16.10 14.36 6.75
N ILE A 400 -14.87 14.25 7.21
CA ILE A 400 -14.52 14.36 8.62
C ILE A 400 -13.81 15.67 8.85
N GLU A 401 -14.37 16.49 9.71
CA GLU A 401 -13.71 17.66 10.26
C GLU A 401 -13.00 17.27 11.57
N ILE A 402 -11.69 17.54 11.63
CA ILE A 402 -10.87 17.20 12.79
C ILE A 402 -10.31 18.49 13.39
N SER A 403 -10.72 18.78 14.61
CA SER A 403 -10.06 19.77 15.45
C SER A 403 -8.70 19.23 15.88
N MET A 404 -7.63 19.98 15.59
CA MET A 404 -6.26 19.61 15.93
C MET A 404 -5.72 20.60 16.96
N PRO A 405 -5.82 20.29 18.27
CA PRO A 405 -5.23 21.12 19.30
C PRO A 405 -3.70 21.11 19.20
N GLU A 406 -3.04 22.05 19.86
CA GLU A 406 -1.59 22.06 19.97
C GLU A 406 -1.07 20.72 20.52
N ASP A 407 0.17 20.38 20.14
CA ASP A 407 0.84 19.16 20.55
C ASP A 407 0.15 17.87 20.04
N THR A 408 -0.60 17.99 18.94
CA THR A 408 -1.13 16.84 18.19
C THR A 408 -0.49 16.70 16.82
N CYS A 409 -0.33 15.46 16.36
CA CYS A 409 0.14 15.15 15.02
C CYS A 409 -0.83 14.18 14.36
N ILE A 410 -1.32 14.52 13.17
CA ILE A 410 -2.06 13.58 12.36
C ILE A 410 -1.15 12.92 11.34
N ILE A 411 -1.28 11.60 11.20
CA ILE A 411 -0.58 10.81 10.18
C ILE A 411 -1.65 10.27 9.25
N PHE A 412 -1.49 10.47 7.94
CA PHE A 412 -2.45 9.98 6.96
C PHE A 412 -1.81 9.48 5.67
N ASN A 413 -2.48 8.55 5.01
CA ASN A 413 -2.09 7.98 3.74
C ASN A 413 -2.38 8.97 2.61
N ASN A 414 -1.36 9.70 2.17
CA ASN A 414 -1.43 10.71 1.11
C ASN A 414 -1.72 10.09 -0.28
N ARG A 415 -1.73 8.76 -0.42
CA ARG A 415 -2.12 8.03 -1.65
C ARG A 415 -3.59 7.59 -1.66
N ARG A 416 -4.33 7.89 -0.57
CA ARG A 416 -5.75 7.53 -0.40
C ARG A 416 -6.60 8.69 0.12
N ILE A 417 -6.15 9.36 1.18
CA ILE A 417 -6.92 10.39 1.87
C ILE A 417 -6.68 11.73 1.19
N LEU A 418 -7.76 12.40 0.80
CA LEU A 418 -7.66 13.82 0.46
C LEU A 418 -7.81 14.62 1.73
N HIS A 419 -7.04 15.70 1.82
CA HIS A 419 -7.12 16.65 2.92
C HIS A 419 -7.40 18.04 2.36
N ALA A 420 -8.10 18.83 3.16
CA ALA A 420 -8.47 20.21 2.87
C ALA A 420 -8.37 21.04 4.14
N ARG A 421 -8.49 22.35 3.98
CA ARG A 421 -8.51 23.28 5.10
C ARG A 421 -9.54 24.37 4.83
N ASN A 422 -10.37 24.67 5.82
CA ASN A 422 -11.22 25.85 5.79
C ASN A 422 -10.41 27.14 5.73
N GLU A 423 -11.08 28.25 5.42
CA GLU A 423 -10.48 29.58 5.47
C GLU A 423 -10.05 29.91 6.91
N ILE A 424 -8.90 30.58 7.06
CA ILE A 424 -8.37 30.98 8.35
C ILE A 424 -8.81 32.41 8.64
N ILE A 425 -9.53 32.61 9.74
CA ILE A 425 -9.91 33.92 10.24
C ILE A 425 -8.82 34.34 11.23
N SER A 426 -7.78 35.00 10.71
CA SER A 426 -6.64 35.47 11.52
C SER A 426 -6.97 36.80 12.20
N LYS A 427 -6.89 36.85 13.53
CA LYS A 427 -6.80 38.11 14.29
C LYS A 427 -5.38 38.68 14.17
N PRO A 428 -5.14 39.98 14.41
CA PRO A 428 -3.78 40.52 14.43
C PRO A 428 -2.89 39.70 15.38
N ASN A 429 -1.73 39.24 14.90
CA ASN A 429 -0.75 38.41 15.62
C ASN A 429 -1.19 36.97 15.99
N SER A 430 -2.36 36.47 15.59
CA SER A 430 -2.73 35.07 15.83
C SER A 430 -1.85 34.14 14.99
N GLN A 431 -1.10 33.25 15.65
CA GLN A 431 -0.18 32.35 14.97
C GLN A 431 -0.78 30.94 14.80
N ARG A 432 -0.68 30.42 13.58
CA ARG A 432 -0.93 29.02 13.23
C ARG A 432 0.35 28.45 12.62
N LEU A 433 1.02 27.57 13.36
CA LEU A 433 2.28 26.95 12.98
C LEU A 433 2.14 25.44 12.98
N PHE A 434 2.26 24.86 11.80
CA PHE A 434 2.27 23.41 11.60
C PHE A 434 3.67 23.01 11.14
N ARG A 435 4.11 21.81 11.52
CA ARG A 435 5.31 21.17 11.00
C ARG A 435 4.91 19.89 10.31
N GLY A 436 5.44 19.64 9.13
CA GLY A 436 5.10 18.46 8.37
C GLY A 436 6.31 17.69 7.87
N CYS A 437 6.12 16.40 7.64
CA CYS A 437 7.10 15.54 6.98
C CYS A 437 6.41 14.39 6.24
N PHE A 438 7.19 13.64 5.46
CA PHE A 438 6.67 12.59 4.59
C PHE A 438 7.39 11.25 4.79
N ILE A 439 6.69 10.16 4.49
CA ILE A 439 7.23 8.79 4.51
C ILE A 439 6.86 8.06 3.21
N SER A 440 7.79 7.26 2.68
CA SER A 440 7.53 6.36 1.56
C SER A 440 6.64 5.18 1.98
N ASN A 441 5.78 4.71 1.08
CA ASN A 441 4.88 3.58 1.36
C ASN A 441 5.64 2.29 1.72
N ASP A 442 6.81 2.05 1.11
CA ASP A 442 7.58 0.82 1.32
C ASP A 442 8.01 0.63 2.78
N HIS A 443 8.41 1.71 3.45
CA HIS A 443 8.80 1.65 4.85
C HIS A 443 7.62 1.37 5.77
N PHE A 444 6.47 1.98 5.49
CA PHE A 444 5.23 1.67 6.20
C PHE A 444 4.86 0.20 6.04
N MET A 445 4.82 -0.32 4.81
CA MET A 445 4.46 -1.71 4.54
C MET A 445 5.43 -2.68 5.20
N SER A 446 6.74 -2.43 5.12
CA SER A 446 7.75 -3.25 5.80
C SER A 446 7.53 -3.29 7.31
N LYS A 447 7.24 -2.15 7.94
CA LYS A 447 6.99 -2.05 9.39
C LYS A 447 5.70 -2.78 9.79
N LEU A 448 4.62 -2.61 9.01
CA LEU A 448 3.35 -3.28 9.23
C LEU A 448 3.50 -4.80 9.13
N THR A 449 4.16 -5.30 8.08
CA THR A 449 4.42 -6.75 7.91
C THR A 449 5.20 -7.30 9.09
N TYR A 450 6.26 -6.62 9.52
CA TYR A 450 7.06 -7.06 10.67
C TYR A 450 6.23 -7.18 11.95
N PHE A 451 5.39 -6.18 12.25
CA PHE A 451 4.56 -6.22 13.45
C PHE A 451 3.37 -7.18 13.33
N GLU A 452 2.86 -7.41 12.13
CA GLU A 452 1.89 -8.47 11.87
C GLU A 452 2.48 -9.86 12.08
N GLU A 453 3.73 -10.09 11.65
CA GLU A 453 4.46 -11.32 11.96
C GLU A 453 4.70 -11.48 13.47
N LYS A 454 4.91 -10.36 14.18
CA LYS A 454 5.16 -10.35 15.63
C LYS A 454 3.89 -10.55 16.48
N PHE A 455 2.75 -9.99 16.07
CA PHE A 455 1.52 -9.90 16.90
C PHE A 455 0.24 -10.43 16.25
N GLY A 456 0.21 -10.62 14.92
CA GLY A 456 -0.96 -11.03 14.14
C GLY A 456 -1.26 -12.53 14.24
N SER A 457 -1.57 -12.98 15.47
CA SER A 457 -2.05 -14.34 15.78
C SER A 457 -3.56 -14.43 15.80
#